data_AF-A0A7H8T6F6-F1
#
_entry.id   AF-A0A7H8T6F6-F1
#
_cell.length_a   1.000
_cell.length_b   1.000
_cell.length_c   1.000
_cell.angle_alpha   90.00
_cell.angle_beta   90.00
_cell.angle_gamma   90.00
#
_symmetry.space_group_name_H-M   'P 1'
#
loop_
_entity.id
_entity.type
_entity.pdbx_description
1 polymer ?
#
loop_
_entity_poly.entity_id
_entity_poly.type
_entity_poly.pdbx_seq_one_letter_code
_entity_poly.pdbx_strand_id
1 'polypeptide(L)'
;MSGYEHLARALAVCARDGFTGELRVSGTPGGTFHLGDGRVVAAESPGAPGPEALLLRSGRVSGEQWAELMRESGGSRWPATALIARGYAGAAQLRVVCAMALHDAVFAIAAGRVDDCERVPTFEPFAQVPVGEPPLGLLQGAARRLTALTELPHPVHPDRERPVPAPAPADTDTPLTVLRRELLAHADGRRTARDLAFRIGRGVYAVTVEVARMLGDGLLVCAEAPAPIPVRPFPEGHALRPREPAPVEPPPHPPSTPTALPRRKPGSFFRLRNGITR
;
A
#
# COMPACT_ATOMS: atom_id res chain seq x y z
N MET A 1 23.17 5.03 4.07
CA MET A 1 23.69 3.70 4.46
C MET A 1 23.32 3.26 5.87
N SER A 2 22.97 4.14 6.83
CA SER A 2 22.69 3.72 8.22
C SER A 2 21.44 2.85 8.41
N GLY A 3 20.37 3.07 7.62
CA GLY A 3 19.08 2.38 7.83
C GLY A 3 19.09 0.87 7.55
N TYR A 4 19.76 0.43 6.47
CA TYR A 4 19.89 -1.00 6.15
C TYR A 4 20.69 -1.75 7.21
N GLU A 5 21.83 -1.20 7.63
CA GLU A 5 22.68 -1.81 8.66
C GLU A 5 21.97 -1.89 10.02
N HIS A 6 21.18 -0.86 10.35
CA HIS A 6 20.37 -0.84 11.56
C HIS A 6 19.31 -1.96 11.55
N LEU A 7 18.55 -2.08 10.46
CA LEU A 7 17.56 -3.14 10.29
C LEU A 7 18.21 -4.54 10.30
N ALA A 8 19.32 -4.70 9.59
CA ALA A 8 20.07 -5.97 9.55
C ALA A 8 20.57 -6.37 10.94
N ARG A 9 21.07 -5.42 11.72
CA ARG A 9 21.48 -5.65 13.11
C ARG A 9 20.29 -6.08 13.95
N ALA A 10 19.19 -5.33 13.95
CA ALA A 10 17.99 -5.65 14.74
C ALA A 10 17.47 -7.06 14.44
N LEU A 11 17.31 -7.41 13.17
CA LEU A 11 16.89 -8.73 12.73
C LEU A 11 17.89 -9.84 13.09
N ALA A 12 19.20 -9.57 13.04
CA ALA A 12 20.22 -10.53 13.47
C ALA A 12 20.16 -10.81 14.98
N VAL A 13 19.89 -9.80 15.80
CA VAL A 13 19.70 -10.01 17.24
C VAL A 13 18.41 -10.82 17.46
N CYS A 14 17.31 -10.52 16.75
CA CYS A 14 16.06 -11.30 16.91
C CYS A 14 16.24 -12.78 16.53
N ALA A 15 16.99 -13.05 15.47
CA ALA A 15 17.33 -14.42 15.06
C ALA A 15 18.14 -15.16 16.12
N ARG A 16 19.16 -14.50 16.67
CA ARG A 16 20.05 -15.08 17.69
C ARG A 16 19.30 -15.41 18.97
N ASP A 17 18.37 -14.56 19.37
CA ASP A 17 17.64 -14.70 20.62
C ASP A 17 16.46 -15.70 20.52
N GLY A 18 16.20 -16.27 19.34
CA GLY A 18 14.98 -17.08 19.12
C GLY A 18 13.70 -16.27 19.31
N PHE A 19 13.75 -14.96 19.02
CA PHE A 19 12.68 -14.03 19.37
C PHE A 19 11.36 -14.41 18.68
N THR A 20 10.27 -14.40 19.46
CA THR A 20 8.90 -14.55 18.97
C THR A 20 8.13 -13.27 19.29
N GLY A 21 7.65 -12.59 18.25
CA GLY A 21 6.99 -11.30 18.37
C GLY A 21 7.12 -10.45 17.11
N GLU A 22 6.87 -9.15 17.26
CA GLU A 22 6.98 -8.17 16.19
C GLU A 22 8.32 -7.41 16.28
N LEU A 23 8.96 -7.18 15.15
CA LEU A 23 9.95 -6.13 14.97
C LEU A 23 9.33 -5.02 14.12
N ARG A 24 8.96 -3.91 14.77
CA ARG A 24 8.41 -2.73 14.12
C ARG A 24 9.53 -1.86 13.59
N VAL A 25 9.38 -1.43 12.35
CA VAL A 25 10.35 -0.63 11.61
C VAL A 25 9.70 0.70 11.31
N SER A 26 10.17 1.76 11.97
CA SER A 26 9.74 3.12 11.65
C SER A 26 10.51 3.63 10.44
N GLY A 27 9.87 4.48 9.64
CA GLY A 27 10.45 5.03 8.43
C GLY A 27 9.43 5.28 7.34
N THR A 28 9.92 5.46 6.12
CA THR A 28 9.08 5.70 4.94
C THR A 28 9.46 4.67 3.88
N PRO A 29 8.66 3.60 3.67
CA PRO A 29 7.34 3.35 4.27
C PRO A 29 7.33 2.70 5.66
N GLY A 30 8.46 2.18 6.15
CA GLY A 30 8.47 1.37 7.38
C GLY A 30 7.68 0.07 7.24
N GLY A 31 7.42 -0.64 8.35
CA GLY A 31 6.65 -1.87 8.36
C GLY A 31 6.85 -2.72 9.62
N THR A 32 6.39 -3.95 9.59
CA THR A 32 6.50 -4.89 10.70
C THR A 32 6.97 -6.25 10.20
N PHE A 33 8.00 -6.81 10.84
CA PHE A 33 8.38 -8.21 10.68
C PHE A 33 7.77 -9.02 11.82
N HIS A 34 7.09 -10.11 11.51
CA HIS A 34 6.59 -11.05 12.51
C HIS A 34 7.55 -12.23 12.58
N LEU A 35 8.12 -12.45 13.76
CA LEU A 35 9.08 -13.51 14.02
C LEU A 35 8.47 -14.60 14.89
N GLY A 36 8.71 -15.86 14.53
CA GLY A 36 8.47 -17.04 15.35
C GLY A 36 9.77 -17.82 15.47
N ASP A 37 10.23 -18.03 16.70
CA ASP A 37 11.50 -18.71 17.01
C ASP A 37 12.70 -18.15 16.22
N GLY A 38 12.81 -16.81 16.16
CA GLY A 38 13.89 -16.12 15.45
C GLY A 38 13.79 -16.13 13.91
N ARG A 39 12.72 -16.72 13.33
CA ARG A 39 12.49 -16.78 11.88
C ARG A 39 11.34 -15.86 11.47
N VAL A 40 11.46 -15.19 10.33
CA VAL A 40 10.39 -14.32 9.81
C VAL A 40 9.29 -15.19 9.20
N VAL A 41 8.09 -15.12 9.77
CA VAL A 41 6.91 -15.85 9.28
C VAL A 41 5.94 -14.95 8.51
N ALA A 42 6.02 -13.63 8.72
CA ALA A 42 5.27 -12.65 7.95
C ALA A 42 6.02 -11.30 7.94
N ALA A 43 5.74 -10.48 6.94
CA ALA A 43 6.17 -9.09 6.91
C ALA A 43 5.04 -8.24 6.31
N GLU A 44 4.82 -7.07 6.89
CA GLU A 44 3.79 -6.13 6.47
C GLU A 44 4.42 -4.76 6.29
N SER A 45 4.03 -4.05 5.24
CA SER A 45 4.45 -2.67 5.03
C SER A 45 3.33 -1.94 4.31
N PRO A 46 3.02 -0.68 4.67
CA PRO A 46 2.18 0.14 3.79
C PRO A 46 2.84 0.30 2.41
N GLY A 47 4.15 0.00 2.33
CA GLY A 47 5.01 -0.19 1.16
C GLY A 47 4.51 -1.10 0.07
N ALA A 48 3.75 -2.15 0.42
CA ALA A 48 3.50 -3.26 -0.47
C ALA A 48 2.11 -3.86 -0.28
N PRO A 49 1.50 -4.42 -1.34
CA PRO A 49 0.24 -5.14 -1.23
C PRO A 49 0.38 -6.36 -0.32
N GLY A 50 -0.45 -6.41 0.72
CA GLY A 50 -0.60 -7.60 1.56
C GLY A 50 -1.31 -8.76 0.82
N PRO A 51 -1.37 -9.95 1.43
CA PRO A 51 -1.93 -11.14 0.78
C PRO A 51 -3.43 -10.99 0.47
N GLU A 52 -4.20 -10.28 1.31
CA GLU A 52 -5.59 -9.89 1.01
C GLU A 52 -5.67 -9.06 -0.27
N ALA A 53 -4.86 -7.99 -0.37
CA ALA A 53 -4.87 -7.12 -1.53
C ALA A 53 -4.52 -7.89 -2.81
N LEU A 54 -3.57 -8.82 -2.76
CA LEU A 54 -3.22 -9.70 -3.88
C LEU A 54 -4.39 -10.59 -4.31
N LEU A 55 -5.12 -11.19 -3.37
CA LEU A 55 -6.29 -12.03 -3.68
C LEU A 55 -7.46 -11.22 -4.25
N LEU A 56 -7.77 -10.07 -3.64
CA LEU A 56 -8.87 -9.21 -4.07
C LEU A 56 -8.62 -8.58 -5.44
N ARG A 57 -7.42 -8.02 -5.64
CA ARG A 57 -7.10 -7.25 -6.87
C ARG A 57 -6.79 -8.14 -8.06
N SER A 58 -6.35 -9.38 -7.84
CA SER A 58 -6.24 -10.38 -8.91
C SER A 58 -7.60 -10.92 -9.39
N GLY A 59 -8.71 -10.55 -8.72
CA GLY A 59 -10.05 -11.05 -9.04
C GLY A 59 -10.29 -12.49 -8.58
N ARG A 60 -9.39 -13.05 -7.76
CA ARG A 60 -9.50 -14.43 -7.26
C ARG A 60 -10.57 -14.57 -6.17
N VAL A 61 -10.80 -13.49 -5.43
CA VAL A 61 -11.87 -13.37 -4.43
C VAL A 61 -12.51 -11.99 -4.62
N SER A 62 -13.84 -11.90 -4.68
CA SER A 62 -14.55 -10.62 -4.68
C SER A 62 -14.58 -10.00 -3.29
N GLY A 63 -14.87 -8.69 -3.19
CA GLY A 63 -15.01 -8.03 -1.88
C GLY A 63 -16.13 -8.63 -1.04
N GLU A 64 -17.24 -9.01 -1.67
CA GLU A 64 -18.39 -9.65 -1.01
C GLU A 64 -18.03 -11.05 -0.52
N GLN A 65 -17.33 -11.84 -1.34
CA GLN A 65 -16.85 -13.17 -0.96
C GLN A 65 -15.87 -13.08 0.22
N TRP A 66 -14.97 -12.10 0.20
CA TRP A 66 -14.04 -11.86 1.30
C TRP A 66 -14.75 -11.49 2.60
N ALA A 67 -15.72 -10.57 2.54
CA ALA A 67 -16.52 -10.18 3.71
C ALA A 67 -17.29 -11.37 4.31
N GLU A 68 -17.84 -12.25 3.47
CA GLU A 68 -18.48 -13.50 3.89
C GLU A 68 -17.49 -14.41 4.65
N LEU A 69 -16.33 -14.67 4.04
CA LEU A 69 -15.29 -15.51 4.62
C LEU A 69 -14.84 -14.99 5.99
N MET A 70 -14.66 -13.67 6.13
CA MET A 70 -14.26 -13.06 7.39
C MET A 70 -15.33 -13.22 8.48
N ARG A 71 -16.60 -13.12 8.12
CA ARG A 71 -17.71 -13.32 9.07
C ARG A 71 -17.83 -14.77 9.54
N GLU A 72 -17.52 -15.72 8.66
CA GLU A 72 -17.50 -17.16 8.99
C GLU A 72 -16.27 -17.59 9.79
N SER A 73 -15.18 -16.82 9.72
CA SER A 73 -13.86 -17.23 10.22
C SER A 73 -13.69 -17.14 11.75
N GLY A 74 -14.76 -16.84 12.49
CA GLY A 74 -14.78 -16.96 13.96
C GLY A 74 -13.72 -16.11 14.67
N GLY A 75 -13.34 -14.97 14.09
CA GLY A 75 -12.30 -14.08 14.63
C GLY A 75 -10.89 -14.30 14.05
N SER A 76 -10.67 -15.27 13.15
CA SER A 76 -9.42 -15.32 12.40
C SER A 76 -9.28 -14.09 11.51
N ARG A 77 -8.11 -13.42 11.60
CA ARG A 77 -7.74 -12.32 10.70
C ARG A 77 -7.48 -12.80 9.27
N TRP A 78 -7.09 -14.05 9.10
CA TRP A 78 -6.83 -14.67 7.80
C TRP A 78 -7.69 -15.91 7.58
N PRO A 79 -8.64 -15.87 6.63
CA PRO A 79 -9.67 -16.90 6.47
C PRO A 79 -9.17 -18.09 5.63
N ALA A 80 -7.94 -18.59 5.86
CA ALA A 80 -7.28 -19.60 5.01
C ALA A 80 -8.12 -20.87 4.83
N THR A 81 -8.65 -21.42 5.93
CA THR A 81 -9.47 -22.64 5.91
C THR A 81 -10.72 -22.45 5.08
N ALA A 82 -11.41 -21.31 5.22
CA ALA A 82 -12.62 -21.01 4.46
C ALA A 82 -12.32 -20.74 2.98
N LEU A 83 -11.21 -20.05 2.67
CA LEU A 83 -10.72 -19.87 1.29
C LEU A 83 -10.48 -21.19 0.57
N ILE A 84 -9.92 -22.18 1.29
CA ILE A 84 -9.68 -23.53 0.78
C ILE A 84 -10.99 -24.30 0.64
N ALA A 85 -11.82 -24.30 1.68
CA ALA A 85 -13.08 -25.04 1.70
C ALA A 85 -14.06 -24.57 0.60
N ARG A 86 -14.05 -23.27 0.27
CA ARG A 86 -14.85 -22.68 -0.81
C ARG A 86 -14.22 -22.80 -2.20
N GLY A 87 -12.99 -23.31 -2.30
CA GLY A 87 -12.29 -23.49 -3.57
C GLY A 87 -11.74 -22.22 -4.22
N TYR A 88 -11.74 -21.08 -3.51
CA TYR A 88 -11.20 -19.82 -4.05
C TYR A 88 -9.67 -19.85 -4.20
N ALA A 89 -8.98 -20.53 -3.28
CA ALA A 89 -7.55 -20.78 -3.38
C ALA A 89 -7.16 -22.06 -2.64
N GLY A 90 -6.32 -22.89 -3.26
CA GLY A 90 -5.74 -24.06 -2.61
C GLY A 90 -4.64 -23.67 -1.61
N ALA A 91 -4.33 -24.57 -0.67
CA ALA A 91 -3.30 -24.34 0.35
C ALA A 91 -1.93 -23.94 -0.25
N ALA A 92 -1.52 -24.57 -1.35
CA ALA A 92 -0.27 -24.22 -2.02
C ALA A 92 -0.29 -22.80 -2.59
N GLN A 93 -1.42 -22.37 -3.16
CA GLN A 93 -1.59 -21.03 -3.71
C GLN A 93 -1.55 -19.98 -2.60
N LEU A 94 -2.20 -20.24 -1.46
CA LEU A 94 -2.14 -19.33 -0.31
C LEU A 94 -0.72 -19.19 0.23
N ARG A 95 0.06 -20.29 0.29
CA ARG A 95 1.48 -20.22 0.67
C ARG A 95 2.29 -19.32 -0.26
N VAL A 96 2.07 -19.44 -1.58
CA VAL A 96 2.72 -18.59 -2.58
C VAL A 96 2.33 -17.13 -2.39
N VAL A 97 1.05 -16.83 -2.20
CA VAL A 97 0.55 -15.46 -1.97
C VAL A 97 1.16 -14.85 -0.70
N CYS A 98 1.21 -15.60 0.41
CA CYS A 98 1.85 -15.13 1.64
C CYS A 98 3.35 -14.88 1.45
N ALA A 99 4.07 -15.78 0.77
CA ALA A 99 5.49 -15.62 0.51
C ALA A 99 5.78 -14.42 -0.41
N MET A 100 4.95 -14.21 -1.44
CA MET A 100 5.04 -13.03 -2.32
C MET A 100 4.84 -11.73 -1.52
N ALA A 101 3.77 -11.64 -0.73
CA ALA A 101 3.49 -10.47 0.09
C ALA A 101 4.60 -10.18 1.11
N LEU A 102 5.13 -11.24 1.75
CA LEU A 102 6.28 -11.14 2.66
C LEU A 102 7.49 -10.55 1.93
N HIS A 103 7.89 -11.14 0.80
CA HIS A 103 9.06 -10.67 0.05
C HIS A 103 8.90 -9.24 -0.48
N ASP A 104 7.69 -8.84 -0.90
CA ASP A 104 7.44 -7.49 -1.35
C ASP A 104 7.41 -6.48 -0.20
N ALA A 105 6.88 -6.85 0.97
CA ALA A 105 6.96 -6.00 2.16
C ALA A 105 8.42 -5.77 2.57
N VAL A 106 9.25 -6.82 2.60
CA VAL A 106 10.69 -6.67 2.87
C VAL A 106 11.37 -5.80 1.81
N PHE A 107 11.05 -6.01 0.53
CA PHE A 107 11.58 -5.19 -0.55
C PHE A 107 11.19 -3.72 -0.41
N ALA A 108 9.93 -3.41 -0.10
CA ALA A 108 9.46 -2.04 0.06
C ALA A 108 10.07 -1.34 1.29
N ILE A 109 10.24 -2.05 2.41
CA ILE A 109 10.97 -1.54 3.58
C ILE A 109 12.42 -1.22 3.21
N ALA A 110 13.10 -2.15 2.50
CA ALA A 110 14.50 -1.99 2.12
C ALA A 110 14.72 -0.91 1.06
N ALA A 111 13.76 -0.70 0.15
CA ALA A 111 13.79 0.39 -0.82
C ALA A 111 13.64 1.76 -0.16
N GLY A 112 12.92 1.83 0.96
CA GLY A 112 12.64 3.05 1.68
C GLY A 112 13.73 3.50 2.65
N ARG A 113 13.36 4.45 3.51
CA ARG A 113 14.17 4.88 4.66
C ARG A 113 13.73 4.11 5.90
N VAL A 114 14.71 3.62 6.66
CA VAL A 114 14.54 3.04 7.99
C VAL A 114 15.10 4.03 9.00
N ASP A 115 14.25 4.47 9.92
CA ASP A 115 14.59 5.46 10.94
C ASP A 115 14.91 4.76 12.29
N ASP A 116 14.12 3.76 12.70
CA ASP A 116 14.33 2.99 13.93
C ASP A 116 13.72 1.57 13.86
N CYS A 117 14.11 0.69 14.79
CA CYS A 117 13.61 -0.68 14.94
C CYS A 117 13.29 -1.02 16.39
N GLU A 118 12.03 -1.35 16.67
CA GLU A 118 11.52 -1.68 18.01
C GLU A 118 11.01 -3.12 18.08
N ARG A 119 11.41 -3.87 19.12
CA ARG A 119 10.85 -5.18 19.41
C ARG A 119 9.61 -5.05 20.27
N VAL A 120 8.54 -5.73 19.86
CA VAL A 120 7.29 -5.78 20.61
C VAL A 120 6.92 -7.24 20.86
N PRO A 121 6.74 -7.67 22.13
CA PRO A 121 6.42 -9.05 22.49
C PRO A 121 4.93 -9.37 22.24
N THR A 122 4.45 -9.00 21.05
CA THR A 122 3.11 -9.30 20.52
C THR A 122 3.30 -10.07 19.23
N PHE A 123 2.48 -11.09 19.00
CA PHE A 123 2.62 -11.98 17.85
C PHE A 123 1.25 -12.23 17.22
N GLU A 124 0.87 -11.35 16.29
CA GLU A 124 -0.44 -11.40 15.64
C GLU A 124 -0.32 -11.14 14.12
N PRO A 125 0.44 -11.96 13.38
CA PRO A 125 0.58 -11.77 11.94
C PRO A 125 -0.78 -11.88 11.26
N PHE A 126 -1.07 -10.97 10.32
CA PHE A 126 -2.30 -11.05 9.53
C PHE A 126 -2.37 -12.38 8.79
N ALA A 127 -1.34 -12.71 8.00
CA ALA A 127 -1.17 -14.01 7.37
C ALA A 127 0.32 -14.38 7.35
N GLN A 128 0.64 -15.67 7.43
CA GLN A 128 2.01 -16.16 7.59
C GLN A 128 2.37 -17.29 6.64
N VAL A 129 3.68 -17.43 6.37
CA VAL A 129 4.24 -18.62 5.74
C VAL A 129 4.40 -19.74 6.76
N PRO A 130 4.14 -21.02 6.41
CA PRO A 130 4.24 -22.12 7.38
C PRO A 130 5.66 -22.42 7.86
N VAL A 131 6.66 -22.11 7.03
CA VAL A 131 8.08 -22.28 7.36
C VAL A 131 8.72 -20.91 7.29
N GLY A 132 9.09 -20.37 8.45
CA GLY A 132 9.71 -19.05 8.53
C GLY A 132 11.05 -18.97 7.81
N GLU A 133 11.37 -17.80 7.29
CA GLU A 133 12.60 -17.54 6.55
C GLU A 133 13.69 -16.92 7.44
N PRO A 134 14.98 -17.20 7.16
CA PRO A 134 16.08 -16.54 7.85
C PRO A 134 16.05 -15.01 7.61
N PRO A 135 16.03 -14.18 8.66
CA PRO A 135 15.86 -12.72 8.51
C PRO A 135 16.92 -12.06 7.61
N LEU A 136 18.19 -12.45 7.78
CA LEU A 136 19.29 -11.91 6.97
C LEU A 136 19.22 -12.36 5.50
N GLY A 137 18.72 -13.57 5.23
CA GLY A 137 18.53 -14.06 3.87
C GLY A 137 17.49 -13.23 3.11
N LEU A 138 16.41 -12.83 3.79
CA LEU A 138 15.39 -11.94 3.25
C LEU A 138 15.95 -10.56 2.89
N LEU A 139 16.70 -9.94 3.81
CA LEU A 139 17.31 -8.63 3.57
C LEU A 139 18.35 -8.67 2.45
N GLN A 140 19.16 -9.72 2.37
CA GLN A 140 20.08 -9.91 1.25
C GLN A 140 19.34 -10.08 -0.08
N GLY A 141 18.23 -10.81 -0.08
CA GLY A 141 17.36 -10.94 -1.24
C GLY A 141 16.80 -9.59 -1.71
N ALA A 142 16.33 -8.76 -0.77
CA ALA A 142 15.86 -7.41 -1.07
C ALA A 142 16.99 -6.50 -1.58
N ALA A 143 18.17 -6.53 -0.97
CA ALA A 143 19.34 -5.78 -1.43
C ALA A 143 19.75 -6.16 -2.86
N ARG A 144 19.79 -7.47 -3.17
CA ARG A 144 20.08 -7.95 -4.54
C ARG A 144 19.06 -7.43 -5.56
N ARG A 145 17.77 -7.41 -5.20
CA ARG A 145 16.70 -6.87 -6.07
C ARG A 145 16.86 -5.36 -6.30
N LEU A 146 17.27 -4.61 -5.29
CA LEU A 146 17.56 -3.17 -5.42
C LEU A 146 18.76 -2.92 -6.34
N THR A 147 19.85 -3.69 -6.17
CA THR A 147 20.99 -3.63 -7.10
C THR A 147 20.58 -3.95 -8.53
N ALA A 148 19.81 -5.02 -8.75
CA ALA A 148 19.33 -5.39 -10.08
C ALA A 148 18.47 -4.29 -10.74
N LEU A 149 17.70 -3.52 -9.97
CA LEU A 149 16.94 -2.38 -10.50
C LEU A 149 17.84 -1.24 -10.97
N THR A 150 18.99 -1.02 -10.32
CA THR A 150 19.96 0.01 -10.74
C THR A 150 20.69 -0.36 -12.03
N GLU A 151 20.71 -1.64 -12.40
CA GLU A 151 21.33 -2.16 -13.62
C GLU A 151 20.38 -2.17 -14.83
N LEU A 152 19.10 -1.83 -14.65
CA LEU A 152 18.14 -1.77 -15.75
C LEU A 152 18.38 -0.54 -16.66
N PRO A 153 17.96 -0.59 -17.93
CA PRO A 153 18.15 0.52 -18.88
C PRO A 153 17.58 1.85 -18.40
N HIS A 154 16.49 1.82 -17.64
CA HIS A 154 15.93 2.97 -16.95
C HIS A 154 15.69 2.62 -15.48
N PRO A 155 16.62 2.95 -14.57
CA PRO A 155 16.45 2.69 -13.14
C PRO A 155 15.22 3.39 -12.56
N VAL A 156 14.38 2.65 -11.84
CA VAL A 156 13.14 3.15 -11.22
C VAL A 156 13.18 2.88 -9.73
N HIS A 157 12.77 3.88 -8.96
CA HIS A 157 12.50 3.74 -7.53
C HIS A 157 10.99 3.50 -7.30
N PRO A 158 10.58 2.51 -6.48
CA PRO A 158 9.16 2.14 -6.32
C PRO A 158 8.21 3.29 -5.98
N ASP A 159 8.71 4.30 -5.25
CA ASP A 159 7.95 5.45 -4.73
C ASP A 159 8.20 6.77 -5.49
N ARG A 160 8.95 6.80 -6.60
CA ARG A 160 9.40 8.06 -7.21
C ARG A 160 8.76 8.34 -8.57
N GLU A 161 9.08 7.53 -9.57
CA GLU A 161 8.66 7.77 -10.96
C GLU A 161 7.14 7.62 -11.10
N ARG A 162 6.52 8.56 -11.82
CA ARG A 162 5.09 8.56 -12.12
C ARG A 162 4.89 8.52 -13.63
N PRO A 163 4.84 7.33 -14.23
CA PRO A 163 4.80 7.20 -15.69
C PRO A 163 3.43 7.53 -16.27
N VAL A 164 3.44 7.91 -17.54
CA VAL A 164 2.28 7.97 -18.45
C VAL A 164 2.60 7.14 -19.71
N PRO A 165 1.58 6.64 -20.44
CA PRO A 165 1.78 6.08 -21.77
C PRO A 165 2.50 7.06 -22.69
N ALA A 166 3.43 6.56 -23.49
CA ALA A 166 4.05 7.35 -24.54
C ALA A 166 3.01 7.78 -25.59
N PRO A 167 3.05 9.03 -26.13
CA PRO A 167 2.07 9.53 -27.10
C PRO A 167 2.03 8.73 -28.42
N ALA A 168 3.19 8.25 -28.83
CA ALA A 168 3.38 7.30 -29.90
C ALA A 168 4.34 6.24 -29.35
N PRO A 169 3.85 5.15 -28.75
CA PRO A 169 4.72 4.07 -28.34
C PRO A 169 5.53 3.64 -29.57
N ALA A 170 6.84 3.40 -29.41
CA ALA A 170 7.67 2.90 -30.49
C ALA A 170 6.95 1.74 -31.18
N ASP A 171 7.00 1.67 -32.52
CA ASP A 171 6.27 0.69 -33.31
C ASP A 171 6.64 -0.72 -32.85
N THR A 172 5.82 -1.28 -31.96
CA THR A 172 6.15 -2.53 -31.27
C THR A 172 5.29 -3.61 -31.91
N ASP A 173 5.82 -4.25 -32.94
CA ASP A 173 5.21 -5.44 -33.58
C ASP A 173 5.03 -6.63 -32.60
N THR A 174 5.54 -6.51 -31.37
CA THR A 174 5.40 -7.54 -30.33
C THR A 174 4.09 -7.36 -29.54
N PRO A 175 3.26 -8.42 -29.45
CA PRO A 175 2.07 -8.39 -28.61
C PRO A 175 2.41 -8.04 -27.16
N LEU A 176 1.71 -7.06 -26.59
CA LEU A 176 1.88 -6.67 -25.20
C LEU A 176 1.51 -7.84 -24.25
N THR A 177 2.25 -7.99 -23.16
CA THR A 177 1.87 -8.90 -22.08
C THR A 177 0.62 -8.36 -21.35
N VAL A 178 -0.06 -9.22 -20.58
CA VAL A 178 -1.20 -8.79 -19.74
C VAL A 178 -0.78 -7.66 -18.79
N LEU A 179 0.38 -7.82 -18.13
CA LEU A 179 0.89 -6.82 -17.19
C LEU A 179 1.19 -5.47 -17.87
N ARG A 180 1.80 -5.46 -19.06
CA ARG A 180 2.06 -4.22 -19.81
C ARG A 180 0.77 -3.48 -20.16
N ARG A 181 -0.28 -4.21 -20.57
CA ARG A 181 -1.60 -3.61 -20.83
C ARG A 181 -2.23 -3.02 -19.57
N GLU A 182 -2.17 -3.74 -18.44
CA GLU A 182 -2.68 -3.26 -17.15
C GLU A 182 -1.94 -1.99 -16.69
N LEU A 183 -0.62 -1.94 -16.88
CA LEU A 183 0.20 -0.77 -16.54
C LEU A 183 -0.14 0.43 -17.42
N LEU A 184 -0.25 0.26 -18.74
CA LEU A 184 -0.66 1.33 -19.65
C LEU A 184 -2.05 1.88 -19.31
N ALA A 185 -2.99 1.02 -18.90
CA ALA A 185 -4.35 1.42 -18.53
C ALA A 185 -4.41 2.23 -17.21
N HIS A 186 -3.39 2.15 -16.35
CA HIS A 186 -3.40 2.76 -15.02
C HIS A 186 -2.32 3.82 -14.78
N ALA A 187 -1.32 3.90 -15.65
CA ALA A 187 -0.28 4.93 -15.65
C ALA A 187 -0.88 6.28 -16.07
N ASP A 188 -1.10 7.17 -15.11
CA ASP A 188 -1.76 8.48 -15.31
C ASP A 188 -0.87 9.66 -14.93
N GLY A 189 0.43 9.41 -14.72
CA GLY A 189 1.39 10.43 -14.27
C GLY A 189 1.21 10.82 -12.80
N ARG A 190 0.27 10.21 -12.08
CA ARG A 190 0.05 10.41 -10.65
C ARG A 190 0.46 9.19 -9.84
N ARG A 191 0.36 7.98 -10.37
CA ARG A 191 0.69 6.74 -9.66
C ARG A 191 2.17 6.38 -9.81
N THR A 192 2.81 6.00 -8.71
CA THR A 192 4.14 5.38 -8.72
C THR A 192 4.07 3.89 -9.06
N ALA A 193 5.21 3.22 -9.25
CA ALA A 193 5.24 1.77 -9.42
C ALA A 193 4.58 1.02 -8.23
N ARG A 194 4.77 1.51 -7.00
CA ARG A 194 4.05 1.01 -5.82
C ARG A 194 2.54 1.21 -5.93
N ASP A 195 2.08 2.40 -6.29
CA ASP A 195 0.64 2.68 -6.42
C ASP A 195 0.01 1.77 -7.49
N LEU A 196 0.72 1.55 -8.60
CA LEU A 196 0.33 0.63 -9.67
C LEU A 196 0.28 -0.82 -9.18
N ALA A 197 1.23 -1.26 -8.35
CA ALA A 197 1.23 -2.59 -7.74
C ALA A 197 -0.02 -2.83 -6.87
N PHE A 198 -0.38 -1.86 -6.02
CA PHE A 198 -1.64 -1.88 -5.25
C PHE A 198 -2.87 -1.90 -6.15
N ARG A 199 -2.83 -1.15 -7.26
CA ARG A 199 -3.98 -1.05 -8.16
C ARG A 199 -4.25 -2.35 -8.91
N ILE A 200 -3.21 -3.00 -9.40
CA ILE A 200 -3.29 -4.18 -10.28
C ILE A 200 -3.27 -5.49 -9.48
N GLY A 201 -2.89 -5.47 -8.21
CA GLY A 201 -2.79 -6.69 -7.40
C GLY A 201 -1.56 -7.52 -7.76
N ARG A 202 -0.43 -6.84 -7.84
CA ARG A 202 0.86 -7.44 -8.18
C ARG A 202 1.92 -7.02 -7.17
N GLY A 203 3.03 -7.75 -7.16
CA GLY A 203 4.14 -7.43 -6.30
C GLY A 203 4.85 -6.13 -6.69
N VAL A 204 5.28 -5.35 -5.70
CA VAL A 204 5.93 -4.05 -5.91
C VAL A 204 7.22 -4.23 -6.71
N TYR A 205 8.04 -5.23 -6.38
CA TYR A 205 9.28 -5.47 -7.12
C TYR A 205 9.01 -5.79 -8.59
N ALA A 206 8.07 -6.70 -8.86
CA ALA A 206 7.72 -7.11 -10.22
C ALA A 206 7.20 -5.93 -11.05
N VAL A 207 6.33 -5.10 -10.48
CA VAL A 207 5.82 -3.90 -11.15
C VAL A 207 6.92 -2.86 -11.37
N THR A 208 7.82 -2.67 -10.40
CA THR A 208 8.94 -1.72 -10.54
C THR A 208 9.87 -2.12 -11.67
N VAL A 209 10.22 -3.41 -11.77
CA VAL A 209 11.01 -3.96 -12.88
C VAL A 209 10.30 -3.76 -14.22
N GLU A 210 8.99 -4.04 -14.29
CA GLU A 210 8.26 -3.90 -15.54
C GLU A 210 8.14 -2.44 -15.98
N VAL A 211 7.90 -1.51 -15.05
CA VAL A 211 7.89 -0.06 -15.34
C VAL A 211 9.26 0.40 -15.84
N ALA A 212 10.35 -0.03 -15.20
CA ALA A 212 11.72 0.27 -15.63
C ALA A 212 11.99 -0.21 -17.07
N ARG A 213 11.57 -1.43 -17.40
CA ARG A 213 11.67 -1.97 -18.77
C ARG A 213 10.82 -1.17 -19.75
N MET A 214 9.56 -0.89 -19.42
CA MET A 214 8.65 -0.13 -20.30
C MET A 214 9.13 1.31 -20.53
N LEU A 215 9.79 1.94 -19.55
CA LEU A 215 10.45 3.24 -19.73
C LEU A 215 11.68 3.12 -20.65
N GLY A 216 12.49 2.07 -20.49
CA GLY A 216 13.61 1.76 -21.38
C GLY A 216 13.17 1.44 -22.82
N ASP A 217 12.05 0.75 -22.98
CA ASP A 217 11.44 0.40 -24.26
C ASP A 217 10.68 1.57 -24.92
N GLY A 218 10.53 2.72 -24.22
CA GLY A 218 9.78 3.88 -24.71
C GLY A 218 8.26 3.68 -24.77
N LEU A 219 7.72 2.67 -24.09
CA LEU A 219 6.27 2.44 -23.95
C LEU A 219 5.64 3.36 -22.89
N LEU A 220 6.42 3.69 -21.86
CA LEU A 220 6.10 4.68 -20.86
C LEU A 220 7.10 5.84 -20.95
N VAL A 221 6.67 7.01 -20.51
CA VAL A 221 7.54 8.16 -20.25
C VAL A 221 7.20 8.73 -18.89
N CYS A 222 8.17 9.30 -18.19
CA CYS A 222 7.89 10.15 -17.03
C CYS A 222 7.63 11.57 -17.53
N ALA A 223 6.50 12.14 -17.13
CA ALA A 223 6.25 13.55 -17.39
C ALA A 223 7.37 14.38 -16.76
N GLU A 224 7.86 15.41 -17.47
CA GLU A 224 8.76 16.38 -16.88
C GLU A 224 8.10 16.97 -15.62
N ALA A 225 8.91 17.17 -14.57
CA ALA A 225 8.42 17.83 -13.37
C ALA A 225 7.74 19.15 -13.77
N PRO A 226 6.50 19.42 -13.31
CA PRO A 226 5.84 20.66 -13.64
C PRO A 226 6.75 21.81 -13.23
N ALA A 227 6.93 22.78 -14.15
CA ALA A 227 7.76 23.94 -13.88
C ALA A 227 7.35 24.53 -12.52
N PRO A 228 8.31 24.83 -11.63
CA PRO A 228 7.99 25.36 -10.31
C PRO A 228 7.09 26.59 -10.51
N ILE A 229 5.87 26.53 -9.97
CA ILE A 229 4.98 27.68 -9.96
C ILE A 229 5.77 28.78 -9.24
N PRO A 230 6.03 29.94 -9.87
CA PRO A 230 6.78 30.99 -9.22
C PRO A 230 5.98 31.44 -7.99
N VAL A 231 6.40 30.96 -6.83
CA VAL A 231 5.95 31.47 -5.55
C VAL A 231 6.49 32.88 -5.52
N ARG A 232 5.61 33.87 -5.68
CA ARG A 232 6.01 35.26 -5.45
C ARG A 232 6.57 35.31 -4.03
N PRO A 233 7.86 35.64 -3.84
CA PRO A 233 8.36 35.83 -2.50
C PRO A 233 7.46 36.87 -1.82
N PHE A 234 7.06 36.60 -0.58
CA PHE A 234 6.38 37.62 0.21
C PHE A 234 7.26 38.87 0.21
N PRO A 235 6.68 40.07 -0.01
CA PRO A 235 7.43 41.31 0.17
C PRO A 235 8.14 41.29 1.52
N GLU A 236 9.42 41.65 1.55
CA GLU A 236 10.21 41.69 2.76
C GLU A 236 9.46 42.49 3.84
N GLY A 237 9.18 41.84 4.98
CA GLY A 237 8.44 42.44 6.10
C GLY A 237 7.07 41.80 6.41
N HIS A 238 6.52 40.95 5.54
CA HIS A 238 5.33 40.15 5.89
C HIS A 238 5.72 38.85 6.58
N ALA A 239 5.92 38.91 7.90
CA ALA A 239 5.97 37.71 8.71
C ALA A 239 4.65 36.94 8.56
N LEU A 240 4.72 35.65 8.22
CA LEU A 240 3.61 34.72 8.38
C LEU A 240 3.23 34.72 9.86
N ARG A 241 2.22 35.52 10.23
CA ARG A 241 1.71 35.49 11.59
C ARG A 241 0.99 34.15 11.78
N PRO A 242 1.29 33.39 12.84
CA PRO A 242 0.43 32.31 13.28
C PRO A 242 -1.01 32.85 13.31
N ARG A 243 -1.97 32.05 12.84
CA ARG A 243 -3.37 32.42 12.94
C ARG A 243 -3.65 32.70 14.41
N GLU A 244 -3.84 33.98 14.74
CA GLU A 244 -4.21 34.38 16.08
C GLU A 244 -5.58 33.76 16.34
N PRO A 245 -5.74 32.96 17.41
CA PRO A 245 -7.06 32.50 17.78
C PRO A 245 -7.95 33.73 17.89
N ALA A 246 -9.12 33.68 17.26
CA ALA A 246 -10.08 34.77 17.35
C ALA A 246 -10.26 35.12 18.84
N PRO A 247 -10.37 36.42 19.20
CA PRO A 247 -10.71 36.81 20.56
C PRO A 247 -11.89 35.95 21.00
N VAL A 248 -11.79 35.34 22.18
CA VAL A 248 -12.91 34.64 22.79
C VAL A 248 -14.03 35.67 22.88
N GLU A 249 -14.97 35.59 21.95
CA GLU A 249 -16.22 36.33 22.06
C GLU A 249 -16.79 35.97 23.43
N PRO A 250 -17.23 36.96 24.23
CA PRO A 250 -17.97 36.66 25.45
C PRO A 250 -19.04 35.63 25.10
N PRO A 251 -19.20 34.59 25.94
CA PRO A 251 -20.07 33.47 25.61
C PRO A 251 -21.39 34.04 25.11
N PRO A 252 -21.86 33.62 23.91
CA PRO A 252 -23.14 34.09 23.42
C PRO A 252 -24.16 33.86 24.54
N HIS A 253 -24.99 34.87 24.78
CA HIS A 253 -26.11 34.74 25.68
C HIS A 253 -26.76 33.38 25.45
N PRO A 254 -27.05 32.61 26.52
CA PRO A 254 -27.59 31.27 26.38
C PRO A 254 -28.74 31.35 25.39
N PRO A 255 -28.72 30.53 24.32
CA PRO A 255 -29.79 30.56 23.34
C PRO A 255 -31.10 30.37 24.12
N SER A 256 -32.04 31.28 23.91
CA SER A 256 -33.40 31.15 24.44
C SER A 256 -33.86 29.75 24.12
N THR A 257 -33.93 28.87 25.13
CA THR A 257 -34.31 27.48 24.93
C THR A 257 -35.65 27.45 24.22
N PRO A 258 -35.74 26.97 22.97
CA PRO A 258 -37.03 26.65 22.42
C PRO A 258 -37.53 25.46 23.23
N THR A 259 -38.60 25.66 23.99
CA THR A 259 -39.21 24.68 24.90
C THR A 259 -39.73 23.40 24.20
N ALA A 260 -39.46 23.21 22.92
CA ALA A 260 -39.75 21.97 22.21
C ALA A 260 -38.83 21.81 20.99
N LEU A 261 -38.09 20.70 20.95
CA LEU A 261 -37.48 20.22 19.71
C LEU A 261 -38.60 19.89 18.70
N PRO A 262 -38.52 20.34 17.44
CA PRO A 262 -39.50 19.97 16.44
C PRO A 262 -39.45 18.45 16.21
N ARG A 263 -40.50 17.75 16.65
CA ARG A 263 -40.67 16.31 16.44
C ARG A 263 -40.90 16.04 14.96
N ARG A 264 -40.07 15.17 14.38
CA ARG A 264 -40.29 14.58 13.05
C ARG A 264 -41.66 13.89 13.06
N LYS A 265 -42.61 14.37 12.25
CA LYS A 265 -43.85 13.62 11.97
C LYS A 265 -43.51 12.50 10.97
N PRO A 266 -43.65 11.22 11.34
CA PRO A 266 -43.54 10.15 10.36
C PRO A 266 -44.76 10.20 9.44
N GLY A 267 -44.52 10.26 8.13
CA GLY A 267 -45.56 10.12 7.10
C GLY A 267 -46.03 11.44 6.48
N SER A 268 -45.37 11.86 5.41
CA SER A 268 -46.06 12.53 4.30
C SER A 268 -45.55 11.95 3.00
N PHE A 269 -46.28 10.96 2.50
CA PHE A 269 -46.18 10.43 1.16
C PHE A 269 -46.26 11.59 0.14
N PHE A 270 -45.24 11.72 -0.71
CA PHE A 270 -45.35 12.49 -1.94
C PHE A 270 -46.38 11.80 -2.83
N ARG A 271 -47.63 12.28 -2.79
CA ARG A 271 -48.67 11.89 -3.74
C ARG A 271 -48.41 12.70 -5.02
N LEU A 272 -47.80 12.05 -6.03
CA LEU A 272 -47.79 12.56 -7.40
C LEU A 272 -49.23 12.79 -7.83
N ARG A 273 -49.61 14.05 -8.01
CA ARG A 273 -50.91 14.43 -8.57
C ARG A 273 -50.75 14.49 -10.07
N ASN A 274 -51.14 13.41 -10.74
CA ASN A 274 -51.49 13.44 -12.16
C ASN A 274 -52.57 14.49 -12.39
N GLY A 275 -52.39 15.31 -13.42
CA GLY A 275 -53.33 16.35 -13.85
C GLY A 275 -53.12 16.74 -15.30
N ILE A 276 -53.54 15.86 -16.21
CA ILE A 276 -54.10 16.17 -17.54
C ILE A 276 -55.35 17.06 -17.27
N THR A 277 -55.73 18.14 -17.96
CA THR A 277 -55.62 18.63 -19.35
C THR A 277 -55.99 20.13 -19.37
N ARG A 278 -55.53 20.86 -20.39
CA ARG A 278 -56.39 21.41 -21.45
C ARG A 278 -55.62 21.45 -22.75
#